data_AF-A0A382D5R2-F1
#
_entry.id   AF-A0A382D5R2-F1
#
_cell.length_a   1.000
_cell.length_b   1.000
_cell.length_c   1.000
_cell.angle_alpha   90.00
_cell.angle_beta   90.00
_cell.angle_gamma   90.00
#
_symmetry.space_group_name_H-M   'P 1'
#
loop_
_entity.id
_entity.type
_entity.pdbx_description
1 polymer ?
#
loop_
_entity_poly.entity_id
_entity_poly.type
_entity_poly.pdbx_seq_one_letter_code
_entity_poly.pdbx_strand_id
1 'polypeptide(L)'
;MTGAWWEYVVVFATSAVLCLVLTPVAMAVAIRAGMLDRPGGHKSHLSSVPYLGGVAIVVAFAGAVIGAAVIEPPATGQGELIIVLLLALGLAVVGLVDDLLNLSAVVRLVVEVLCAVQLWRMDAGITITGEQAL
;
A
#
# COMPACT_ATOMS: atom_id res chain seq x y z
N MET A 1 2.08 9.17 -18.53
CA MET A 1 3.31 8.76 -17.83
C MET A 1 4.27 8.35 -18.91
N THR A 2 5.24 9.23 -19.18
CA THR A 2 6.34 9.01 -20.11
C THR A 2 7.42 8.10 -19.53
N GLY A 3 7.35 7.79 -18.23
CA GLY A 3 8.39 7.01 -17.54
C GLY A 3 9.61 7.86 -17.16
N ALA A 4 9.51 9.18 -17.31
CA ALA A 4 10.56 10.10 -16.91
C ALA A 4 10.74 10.11 -15.39
N TRP A 5 11.99 10.20 -14.93
CA TRP A 5 12.33 10.12 -13.50
C TRP A 5 11.60 11.16 -12.63
N TRP A 6 11.31 12.35 -13.19
CA TRP A 6 10.62 13.42 -12.48
C TRP A 6 9.17 13.08 -12.13
N GLU A 7 8.50 12.21 -12.92
CA GLU A 7 7.14 11.77 -12.63
C GLU A 7 7.09 11.01 -11.30
N TYR A 8 8.09 10.14 -11.05
CA TYR A 8 8.20 9.42 -9.78
C TYR A 8 8.49 10.36 -8.61
N VAL A 9 9.30 11.40 -8.82
CA VAL A 9 9.57 12.42 -7.80
C VAL A 9 8.30 13.20 -7.46
N VAL A 10 7.49 13.55 -8.46
CA VAL A 10 6.20 14.22 -8.26
C VAL A 10 5.23 13.32 -7.50
N VAL A 11 5.06 12.06 -7.94
CA VAL A 11 4.19 11.10 -7.23
C VAL A 11 4.63 10.91 -5.78
N PHE A 12 5.94 10.76 -5.55
CA PHE A 12 6.50 10.66 -4.20
C PHE A 12 6.18 11.90 -3.36
N ALA A 13 6.51 13.10 -3.86
CA ALA A 13 6.28 14.35 -3.14
C ALA A 13 4.79 14.57 -2.85
N THR A 14 3.91 14.34 -3.82
CA THR A 14 2.46 14.42 -3.65
C THR A 14 1.97 13.43 -2.61
N SER A 15 2.40 12.16 -2.68
CA SER A 15 2.02 11.15 -1.69
C SER A 15 2.51 11.51 -0.28
N ALA A 16 3.71 12.06 -0.14
CA ALA A 16 4.26 12.50 1.14
C ALA A 16 3.45 13.65 1.74
N VAL A 17 3.10 14.66 0.93
CA VAL A 17 2.23 15.77 1.36
C VAL A 17 0.84 15.28 1.74
N LEU A 18 0.24 14.38 0.94
CA LEU A 18 -1.04 13.77 1.26
C LEU A 18 -0.97 12.98 2.57
N CYS A 19 0.10 12.23 2.83
CA CYS A 19 0.32 11.53 4.10
C CYS A 19 0.37 12.50 5.29
N LEU A 20 1.04 13.65 5.18
CA LEU A 20 1.11 14.64 6.25
C LEU A 20 -0.27 15.17 6.65
N VAL A 21 -1.21 15.25 5.69
CA VAL A 21 -2.58 15.72 5.93
C VAL A 21 -3.50 14.57 6.35
N LEU A 22 -3.42 13.41 5.69
CA LEU A 22 -4.32 12.28 5.91
C LEU A 22 -4.02 11.52 7.20
N THR A 23 -2.76 11.45 7.63
CA THR A 23 -2.38 10.75 8.88
C THR A 23 -3.07 11.32 10.12
N PRO A 24 -3.05 12.65 10.39
CA PRO A 24 -3.76 13.20 11.54
C PRO A 24 -5.28 13.04 11.43
N VAL A 25 -5.85 13.10 10.20
CA VAL A 25 -7.28 12.85 9.97
C VAL A 25 -7.63 11.40 10.29
N ALA A 26 -6.86 10.43 9.79
CA ALA A 26 -7.05 9.01 10.07
C ALA A 26 -6.92 8.70 11.56
N MET A 27 -5.98 9.34 12.25
CA MET A 27 -5.85 9.27 13.71
C MET A 27 -7.09 9.80 14.43
N ALA A 28 -7.63 10.96 14.03
CA ALA A 28 -8.85 11.50 14.60
C ALA A 28 -10.06 10.58 14.37
N VAL A 29 -10.16 9.98 13.18
CA VAL A 29 -11.19 8.98 12.86
C VAL A 29 -11.03 7.73 13.72
N ALA A 30 -9.81 7.20 13.87
CA ALA A 30 -9.53 6.02 14.67
C ALA A 30 -9.94 6.22 16.13
N ILE A 31 -9.64 7.39 16.71
CA ILE A 31 -10.03 7.75 18.08
C ILE A 31 -11.55 7.80 18.20
N ARG A 32 -12.24 8.45 17.25
CA ARG A 32 -13.70 8.56 17.25
C ARG A 32 -14.41 7.22 17.06
N ALA A 33 -13.84 6.35 16.23
CA ALA A 33 -14.36 5.01 15.96
C ALA A 33 -14.00 3.98 17.06
N GLY A 34 -13.16 4.37 18.03
CA GLY A 34 -12.67 3.45 19.07
C GLY A 34 -11.70 2.38 18.54
N MET A 35 -11.15 2.56 17.34
CA MET A 35 -10.17 1.68 16.70
C MET A 35 -8.77 1.94 17.26
N LEU A 36 -8.59 1.59 18.52
CA LEU A 36 -7.39 1.83 19.29
C LEU A 36 -6.72 0.51 19.69
N ASP A 37 -5.40 0.44 19.52
CA ASP A 37 -4.54 -0.61 20.09
C ASP A 37 -4.50 -0.41 21.59
N ARG A 38 -5.31 -1.18 22.32
CA ARG A 38 -5.33 -1.13 23.78
C ARG A 38 -4.17 -2.00 24.29
N PRO A 39 -3.28 -1.46 25.14
CA PRO A 39 -2.14 -2.23 25.63
C PRO A 39 -2.60 -3.44 26.47
N GLY A 40 -1.96 -4.59 26.26
CA GLY A 40 -2.21 -5.83 27.01
C GLY A 40 -1.07 -6.86 26.90
N GLY A 41 -0.70 -7.47 28.02
CA GLY A 41 0.25 -8.58 28.11
C GLY A 41 1.72 -8.22 27.85
N HIS A 42 2.14 -8.27 26.58
CA HIS A 42 3.55 -8.26 26.14
C HIS A 42 3.98 -6.96 25.42
N LYS A 43 3.15 -5.90 25.40
CA LYS A 43 3.45 -4.63 24.70
C LYS A 43 4.00 -3.57 25.68
N SER A 44 5.09 -2.89 25.31
CA SER A 44 5.79 -1.90 26.17
C SER A 44 5.13 -0.51 26.24
N HIS A 45 3.99 -0.31 25.56
CA HIS A 45 3.33 0.99 25.50
C HIS A 45 2.27 1.13 26.60
N LEU A 46 2.32 2.26 27.32
CA LEU A 46 1.38 2.58 28.41
C LEU A 46 0.10 3.27 27.91
N SER A 47 0.05 3.69 26.64
CA SER A 47 -1.06 4.43 26.05
C SER A 47 -1.57 3.76 24.78
N SER A 48 -2.88 3.85 24.56
CA SER A 48 -3.54 3.30 23.39
C SER A 48 -3.14 4.04 22.10
N VAL A 49 -2.78 3.32 21.04
CA VAL A 49 -2.32 3.91 19.77
C VAL A 49 -3.38 3.70 18.67
N PRO A 50 -3.70 4.72 17.84
CA PRO A 50 -4.68 4.58 16.75
C PRO A 50 -4.19 3.71 15.58
N TYR A 51 -5.03 2.79 15.09
CA TYR A 51 -4.66 1.78 14.07
C TYR A 51 -4.73 2.25 12.60
N LEU A 52 -5.30 3.41 12.29
CA LEU A 52 -5.61 3.79 10.89
C LEU A 52 -4.47 4.49 10.14
N GLY A 53 -3.25 4.50 10.69
CA GLY A 53 -2.09 5.13 10.03
C GLY A 53 -1.73 4.49 8.68
N GLY A 54 -1.72 3.16 8.61
CA GLY A 54 -1.45 2.44 7.35
C GLY A 54 -2.48 2.73 6.25
N VAL A 55 -3.76 2.88 6.63
CA VAL A 55 -4.83 3.25 5.71
C VAL A 55 -4.58 4.63 5.09
N ALA A 56 -4.11 5.60 5.89
CA ALA A 56 -3.76 6.92 5.38
C ALA A 56 -2.65 6.85 4.32
N ILE A 57 -1.63 6.02 4.53
CA ILE A 57 -0.53 5.83 3.59
C ILE A 57 -1.02 5.20 2.28
N VAL A 58 -1.83 4.15 2.37
CA VAL A 58 -2.38 3.46 1.19
C VAL A 58 -3.25 4.39 0.36
N VAL A 59 -4.13 5.17 1.01
CA VAL A 59 -4.99 6.15 0.32
C VAL A 59 -4.15 7.26 -0.31
N ALA A 60 -3.15 7.80 0.39
CA ALA A 60 -2.28 8.85 -0.12
C ALA A 60 -1.48 8.38 -1.35
N PHE A 61 -0.85 7.20 -1.25
CA PHE A 61 -0.03 6.64 -2.32
C PHE A 61 -0.88 6.23 -3.53
N ALA A 62 -1.92 5.41 -3.32
CA ALA A 62 -2.80 4.97 -4.41
C ALA A 62 -3.50 6.16 -5.07
N GLY A 63 -3.94 7.15 -4.29
CA GLY A 63 -4.55 8.38 -4.81
C GLY A 63 -3.57 9.19 -5.68
N ALA A 64 -2.31 9.33 -5.25
CA ALA A 64 -1.28 10.03 -6.03
C ALA A 64 -0.96 9.29 -7.34
N VAL A 65 -0.81 7.96 -7.29
CA VAL A 65 -0.52 7.12 -8.47
C VAL A 65 -1.69 7.15 -9.45
N ILE A 66 -2.92 6.95 -8.98
CA ILE A 66 -4.13 7.00 -9.82
C ILE A 66 -4.30 8.39 -10.42
N GLY A 67 -4.10 9.44 -9.61
CA GLY A 67 -4.16 10.83 -10.09
C GLY A 67 -3.17 11.10 -11.23
N ALA A 68 -1.92 10.67 -11.07
CA ALA A 68 -0.91 10.77 -12.12
C ALA A 68 -1.30 9.98 -13.37
N ALA A 69 -1.79 8.75 -13.22
CA ALA A 69 -2.22 7.90 -14.32
C ALA A 69 -3.48 8.42 -15.04
N VAL A 70 -4.34 9.19 -14.38
CA VAL A 70 -5.51 9.84 -15.00
C VAL A 70 -5.12 11.09 -15.76
N ILE A 71 -4.25 11.93 -15.19
CA ILE A 71 -3.77 13.17 -15.83
C ILE A 71 -2.95 12.83 -17.07
N GLU A 72 -2.07 11.85 -16.95
CA GLU A 72 -1.23 11.41 -18.04
C GLU A 72 -1.18 9.88 -18.07
N PRO A 73 -2.02 9.22 -18.88
CA PRO A 73 -2.05 7.77 -18.97
C PRO A 73 -0.67 7.17 -19.31
N PRO A 74 -0.31 6.02 -18.72
CA PRO A 74 0.90 5.30 -19.10
C PRO A 74 0.83 4.87 -20.57
N ALA A 75 1.91 5.11 -21.33
CA ALA A 75 1.98 4.66 -22.73
C ALA A 75 2.05 3.12 -22.84
N THR A 76 2.62 2.46 -21.84
CA THR A 76 2.72 1.00 -21.69
C THR A 76 2.55 0.63 -20.21
N GLY A 77 2.32 -0.66 -19.91
CA GLY A 77 2.28 -1.13 -18.51
C GLY A 77 1.02 -0.74 -17.71
N GLN A 78 -0.02 -0.18 -18.34
CA GLN A 78 -1.25 0.22 -17.62
C GLN A 78 -1.94 -0.98 -16.94
N GLY A 79 -2.01 -2.14 -17.62
CA GLY A 79 -2.59 -3.35 -17.04
C GLY A 79 -1.79 -3.87 -15.84
N GLU A 80 -0.45 -3.83 -15.94
CA GLU A 80 0.46 -4.19 -14.86
C GLU A 80 0.27 -3.26 -13.65
N LEU A 81 0.25 -1.94 -13.87
CA LEU A 81 0.00 -0.94 -12.84
C LEU A 81 -1.32 -1.19 -12.10
N ILE A 82 -2.40 -1.47 -12.84
CA ILE A 82 -3.71 -1.76 -12.24
C ILE A 82 -3.63 -3.01 -11.35
N ILE A 83 -3.02 -4.09 -11.85
CA ILE A 83 -2.94 -5.34 -11.09
C ILE A 83 -2.05 -5.17 -9.86
N VAL A 84 -0.90 -4.49 -9.97
CA VAL A 84 -0.02 -4.17 -8.84
C VAL A 84 -0.77 -3.36 -7.78
N LEU A 85 -1.53 -2.33 -8.18
CA LEU A 85 -2.35 -1.54 -7.25
C LEU A 85 -3.44 -2.38 -6.59
N LEU A 86 -4.10 -3.28 -7.33
CA LEU A 86 -5.13 -4.17 -6.78
C LEU A 86 -4.54 -5.15 -5.76
N LEU A 87 -3.37 -5.73 -6.05
CA LEU A 87 -2.67 -6.63 -5.12
C LEU A 87 -2.21 -5.87 -3.88
N ALA A 88 -1.63 -4.67 -4.05
CA ALA A 88 -1.23 -3.82 -2.93
C ALA A 88 -2.43 -3.42 -2.05
N LEU A 89 -3.57 -3.08 -2.65
CA LEU A 89 -4.80 -2.78 -1.92
C LEU A 89 -5.34 -4.02 -1.19
N GLY A 90 -5.29 -5.20 -1.83
CA GLY A 90 -5.66 -6.46 -1.19
C GLY A 90 -4.80 -6.78 0.03
N LEU A 91 -3.48 -6.61 -0.09
CA LEU A 91 -2.55 -6.78 1.03
C LEU A 91 -2.78 -5.74 2.14
N ALA A 92 -3.09 -4.49 1.79
CA ALA A 92 -3.44 -3.46 2.75
C ALA A 92 -4.72 -3.82 3.53
N VAL A 93 -5.73 -4.38 2.86
CA VAL A 93 -6.95 -4.87 3.51
C VAL A 93 -6.62 -6.02 4.46
N VAL A 94 -5.80 -7.00 4.04
CA VAL A 94 -5.41 -8.10 4.91
C VAL A 94 -4.61 -7.61 6.12
N GLY A 95 -3.70 -6.65 5.94
CA GLY A 95 -2.98 -6.01 7.05
C GLY A 95 -3.93 -5.30 8.02
N LEU A 96 -4.91 -4.54 7.50
CA LEU A 96 -5.92 -3.89 8.34
C LEU A 96 -6.79 -4.91 9.09
N VAL A 97 -7.16 -6.02 8.45
CA VAL A 97 -7.93 -7.08 9.11
C VAL A 97 -7.08 -7.78 10.18
N ASP A 98 -5.78 -8.00 9.94
CA ASP A 98 -4.85 -8.53 10.94
C ASP A 98 -4.75 -7.64 12.17
N ASP A 99 -4.60 -6.32 11.96
CA ASP A 99 -4.54 -5.33 13.04
C ASP A 99 -5.80 -5.34 13.92
N LEU A 100 -6.97 -5.62 13.34
CA LEU A 100 -8.25 -5.61 14.04
C LEU A 100 -8.64 -6.95 14.66
N LEU A 101 -8.32 -8.06 13.98
CA LEU A 101 -8.81 -9.40 14.33
C LEU A 101 -7.71 -10.38 14.77
N ASN A 102 -6.43 -10.00 14.72
CA ASN A 102 -5.27 -10.87 14.97
C ASN A 102 -5.35 -12.17 14.13
N LEU A 103 -5.09 -12.05 12.83
CA LEU A 103 -5.11 -13.21 11.93
C LEU A 103 -3.96 -14.17 12.24
N SER A 104 -4.13 -15.44 11.89
CA SER A 104 -3.04 -16.41 12.02
C SER A 104 -1.94 -16.12 11.01
N ALA A 105 -0.68 -16.37 11.40
CA ALA A 105 0.49 -16.18 10.54
C ALA A 105 0.38 -16.97 9.22
N VAL A 106 -0.28 -18.13 9.24
CA VAL A 106 -0.50 -18.97 8.05
C VAL A 106 -1.39 -18.27 7.03
N VAL A 107 -2.48 -17.63 7.45
CA VAL A 107 -3.39 -16.92 6.53
C VAL A 107 -2.66 -15.78 5.83
N ARG A 108 -1.90 -14.99 6.60
CA ARG A 108 -1.10 -13.87 6.05
C ARG A 108 -0.09 -14.35 5.02
N LEU A 109 0.66 -15.40 5.36
CA LEU A 109 1.66 -15.98 4.48
C LEU A 109 1.04 -16.51 3.18
N VAL A 110 -0.11 -17.19 3.27
CA VAL A 110 -0.80 -17.71 2.07
C VAL A 110 -1.22 -16.56 1.14
N VAL A 111 -1.78 -15.48 1.68
CA VAL A 111 -2.16 -14.32 0.84
C VAL A 111 -0.92 -13.67 0.21
N GLU A 112 0.13 -13.43 0.99
CA GLU A 112 1.39 -12.84 0.50
C GLU A 112 2.01 -13.69 -0.62
N VAL A 113 2.02 -15.02 -0.47
CA VAL A 113 2.50 -15.97 -1.48
C VAL A 113 1.63 -15.93 -2.74
N LEU A 114 0.30 -15.87 -2.61
CA LEU A 114 -0.60 -15.76 -3.76
C LEU A 114 -0.37 -14.46 -4.54
N CYS A 115 -0.18 -13.33 -3.85
CA CYS A 115 0.17 -12.06 -4.49
C CYS A 115 1.53 -12.13 -5.19
N ALA A 116 2.54 -12.73 -4.56
CA ALA A 116 3.87 -12.90 -5.15
C ALA A 116 3.84 -13.80 -6.40
N VAL A 117 3.12 -14.92 -6.35
CA VAL A 117 2.94 -15.81 -7.51
C VAL A 117 2.23 -15.07 -8.65
N GLN A 118 1.20 -14.27 -8.34
CA GLN A 118 0.49 -13.51 -9.36
C GLN A 118 1.40 -12.48 -10.05
N LEU A 119 2.24 -11.76 -9.30
CA LEU A 119 3.24 -10.84 -9.86
C LEU A 119 4.26 -11.58 -10.73
N TRP A 120 4.77 -12.71 -10.25
CA TRP A 120 5.75 -13.50 -11.00
C TRP A 120 5.20 -14.00 -12.35
N ARG A 121 3.93 -14.45 -12.39
CA ARG A 121 3.28 -14.90 -13.63
C ARG A 121 3.09 -13.81 -14.67
N MET A 122 3.13 -12.55 -14.26
CA MET A 122 2.99 -11.40 -15.15
C MET A 122 4.32 -10.94 -15.74
N ASP A 123 5.43 -11.55 -15.33
CA ASP A 123 6.78 -11.08 -15.64
C ASP A 123 6.96 -9.58 -15.30
N ALA A 124 6.33 -9.15 -14.21
CA ALA A 124 6.37 -7.79 -13.66
C ALA A 124 7.72 -7.50 -12.98
N GLY A 125 8.81 -7.98 -13.61
CA GLY A 125 10.18 -7.94 -13.11
C GLY A 125 11.02 -6.91 -13.85
N ILE A 126 12.08 -6.45 -13.17
CA ILE A 126 13.10 -5.62 -13.81
C ILE A 126 14.22 -6.54 -14.28
N THR A 127 14.38 -6.67 -15.59
CA THR A 127 15.46 -7.42 -16.22
C THR A 127 16.76 -6.61 -16.11
N ILE A 128 17.52 -6.83 -15.03
CA ILE A 128 18.78 -6.10 -14.76
C ILE A 128 19.90 -6.54 -15.72
N THR A 129 19.86 -7.80 -16.16
CA THR A 129 20.71 -8.35 -17.21
C THR A 129 19.93 -8.38 -18.51
N GLY A 130 20.32 -7.62 -19.53
CA GLY A 130 19.63 -7.46 -20.81
C GLY A 130 19.48 -8.72 -21.69
N GLU A 131 19.46 -9.92 -21.12
CA GLU A 131 19.01 -11.11 -21.82
C GLU A 131 17.51 -11.29 -21.56
N GLN A 132 16.72 -11.06 -22.61
CA GLN A 132 15.33 -11.47 -22.66
C GLN A 132 15.29 -12.99 -22.53
N ALA A 133 14.72 -13.49 -21.43
CA ALA A 133 14.41 -14.90 -21.31
C ALA A 133 13.39 -15.26 -22.40
N LEU A 134 13.83 -16.08 -23.36
CA LEU A 134 13.01 -16.68 -24.41
C LEU A 134 11.94 -17.62 -23.82
#